data_AF-A0AAW1GWU7-F1
#
_entry.id   AF-A0AAW1GWU7-F1
#
_cell.length_a   1.000
_cell.length_b   1.000
_cell.length_c   1.000
_cell.angle_alpha   90.00
_cell.angle_beta   90.00
_cell.angle_gamma   90.00
#
_symmetry.space_group_name_H-M   'P 1'
#
loop_
_entity.id
_entity.type
_entity.pdbx_description
1 polymer ?
#
loop_
_entity_poly.entity_id
_entity_poly.type
_entity_poly.pdbx_seq_one_letter_code
_entity_poly.pdbx_strand_id
1 'polypeptide(L)'
;MAAILGRRSLLPLRSRYLALIAQAWQGSSQYGARSFATKHSFSTPKDDEEREQLAREISKDWSSVFERSINTLFLTEMVRGLSLTLKYFFEPKVTINYPFEKGPLSPRFRGEHALRRYPTGEERCIACKLCEAVCPAQAITIEAEAREDGSRRTTRYDIDMTKCIYCGFCQEACPVDAIVEGPNFEFATETHEELLYDKEKLLENGDRWETEIAENLRSESLYR
;
A
#
# COMPACT_ATOMS: atom_id res chain seq x y z
N MET A 1 72.67 6.14 9.50
CA MET A 1 72.27 6.44 10.89
C MET A 1 70.75 6.55 10.92
N ALA A 2 70.13 5.68 11.72
CA ALA A 2 68.72 5.61 12.11
C ALA A 2 67.63 5.44 11.01
N ALA A 3 67.39 4.24 10.47
CA ALA A 3 66.37 3.30 10.96
C ALA A 3 65.94 3.44 12.43
N ILE A 4 64.64 3.22 12.73
CA ILE A 4 64.04 2.86 14.04
C ILE A 4 62.89 3.81 14.44
N LEU A 5 61.69 3.23 14.52
CA LEU A 5 60.46 3.66 15.24
C LEU A 5 59.43 4.55 14.55
N GLY A 6 58.49 3.89 13.87
CA GLY A 6 57.17 4.43 13.57
C GLY A 6 56.14 3.39 13.11
N ARG A 7 56.37 2.09 13.37
CA ARG A 7 55.40 1.01 13.17
C ARG A 7 54.80 0.63 14.53
N ARG A 8 53.64 1.20 14.84
CA ARG A 8 52.68 0.90 15.93
C ARG A 8 51.68 2.06 15.83
N SER A 9 50.37 1.95 15.61
CA SER A 9 49.42 0.88 15.89
C SER A 9 48.08 1.31 15.27
N LEU A 10 47.70 0.74 14.12
CA LEU A 10 46.32 0.85 13.58
C LEU A 10 45.67 -0.52 13.34
N LEU A 11 46.21 -1.55 14.01
CA LEU A 11 45.64 -2.90 14.02
C LEU A 11 44.46 -3.15 15.01
N PRO A 12 44.01 -2.24 15.90
CA PRO A 12 42.85 -2.56 16.75
C PRO A 12 41.50 -2.05 16.20
N LEU A 13 41.48 -1.26 15.12
CA LEU A 13 40.22 -0.74 14.55
C LEU A 13 39.69 -1.58 13.38
N ARG A 14 40.56 -2.34 12.69
CA ARG A 14 40.15 -3.27 11.62
C ARG A 14 39.67 -4.63 12.17
N SER A 15 40.08 -5.01 13.39
CA SER A 15 39.58 -6.21 14.08
C SER A 15 38.20 -6.00 14.69
N ARG A 16 37.82 -4.76 15.02
CA ARG A 16 36.45 -4.43 15.46
C ARG A 16 35.44 -4.40 14.32
N TYR A 17 35.86 -4.05 13.11
CA TYR A 17 34.99 -4.14 11.92
C TYR A 17 34.73 -5.59 11.48
N LEU A 18 35.71 -6.48 11.60
CA LEU A 18 35.50 -7.91 11.36
C LEU A 18 34.75 -8.61 12.51
N ALA A 19 34.87 -8.13 13.76
CA ALA A 19 34.07 -8.63 14.88
C ALA A 19 32.60 -8.20 14.81
N LEU A 20 32.29 -7.00 14.31
CA LEU A 20 30.91 -6.56 14.06
C LEU A 20 30.27 -7.29 12.88
N ILE A 21 31.04 -7.69 11.86
CA ILE A 21 30.52 -8.56 10.79
C ILE A 21 30.32 -10.00 11.30
N ALA A 22 31.19 -10.51 12.19
CA ALA A 22 31.00 -11.82 12.82
C ALA A 22 29.82 -11.86 13.81
N GLN A 23 29.51 -10.75 14.50
CA GLN A 23 28.34 -10.62 15.37
C GLN A 23 27.05 -10.30 14.60
N ALA A 24 27.13 -9.64 13.43
CA ALA A 24 25.99 -9.50 12.52
C ALA A 24 25.62 -10.83 11.83
N TRP A 25 26.55 -11.80 11.77
CA TRP A 25 26.27 -13.18 11.36
C TRP A 25 25.71 -14.06 12.48
N GLN A 26 25.70 -13.60 13.73
CA GLN A 26 25.02 -14.28 14.84
C GLN A 26 23.60 -13.74 15.09
N GLY A 27 23.22 -12.61 14.46
CA GLY A 27 21.87 -12.04 14.49
C GLY A 27 20.98 -12.39 13.29
N SER A 28 21.51 -13.03 12.25
CA SER A 28 20.79 -13.36 11.01
C SER A 28 20.38 -14.84 10.91
N SER A 29 20.43 -15.59 12.03
CA SER A 29 19.87 -16.95 12.14
C SER A 29 18.46 -16.96 12.77
N GLN A 30 17.68 -15.89 12.55
CA GLN A 30 16.25 -15.87 12.92
C GLN A 30 15.30 -15.61 11.75
N TYR A 31 15.82 -15.45 10.53
CA TYR A 31 15.02 -15.80 9.36
C TYR A 31 15.30 -17.25 9.06
N GLY A 32 14.63 -18.11 9.83
CA GLY A 32 14.55 -19.52 9.53
C GLY A 32 14.22 -19.63 8.04
N ALA A 33 15.18 -20.11 7.27
CA ALA A 33 14.93 -20.62 5.94
C ALA A 33 13.71 -21.52 6.11
N ARG A 34 12.55 -21.08 5.62
CA ARG A 34 11.45 -21.97 5.30
C ARG A 34 11.92 -22.77 4.10
N SER A 35 12.91 -23.63 4.38
CA SER A 35 13.11 -24.86 3.68
C SER A 35 11.73 -25.47 3.60
N PHE A 36 11.20 -25.51 2.38
CA PHE A 36 10.11 -26.39 1.98
C PHE A 36 10.57 -27.87 2.03
N ALA A 37 11.49 -28.22 2.94
CA ALA A 37 11.54 -29.55 3.49
C ALA A 37 10.25 -29.72 4.27
N THR A 38 9.33 -30.45 3.66
CA THR A 38 8.29 -31.19 4.37
C THR A 38 8.89 -31.69 5.67
N LYS A 39 8.52 -31.07 6.79
CA LYS A 39 8.60 -31.74 8.09
C LYS A 39 7.59 -32.89 8.00
N HIS A 40 7.95 -33.96 7.31
CA HIS A 40 7.61 -35.28 7.79
C HIS A 40 8.35 -35.38 9.12
N SER A 41 7.71 -34.86 10.17
CA SER A 41 8.13 -35.07 11.55
C SER A 41 8.15 -36.59 11.73
N PHE A 42 9.35 -37.16 11.66
CA PHE A 42 9.60 -38.52 12.10
C PHE A 42 9.20 -38.51 13.58
N SER A 43 8.10 -39.18 13.91
CA SER A 43 7.61 -39.25 15.29
C SER A 43 8.74 -39.77 16.17
N THR A 44 9.00 -39.09 17.29
CA THR A 44 9.91 -39.69 18.27
C THR A 44 9.17 -40.85 18.94
N PRO A 45 9.88 -41.91 19.39
CA PRO A 45 9.24 -43.03 20.09
C PRO A 45 8.37 -42.58 21.27
N LYS A 46 8.75 -41.47 21.91
CA LYS A 46 7.99 -40.83 22.98
C LYS A 46 6.68 -40.20 22.50
N ASP A 47 6.65 -39.56 21.34
CA ASP A 47 5.43 -38.99 20.76
C ASP A 47 4.41 -40.08 20.38
N ASP A 48 4.91 -41.25 19.94
CA ASP A 48 4.07 -42.40 19.60
C ASP A 48 3.48 -43.05 20.86
N GLU A 49 4.27 -43.17 21.94
CA GLU A 49 3.77 -43.58 23.26
C GLU A 49 2.71 -42.61 23.81
N GLU A 50 2.92 -41.30 23.69
CA GLU A 50 1.96 -40.28 24.14
C GLU A 50 0.65 -40.32 23.33
N ARG A 51 0.71 -40.53 22.01
CA ARG A 51 -0.49 -40.72 21.16
C ARG A 51 -1.27 -41.96 21.53
N GLU A 52 -0.57 -43.06 21.82
CA GLU A 52 -1.20 -44.31 22.23
C GLU A 52 -1.85 -44.18 23.62
N GLN A 53 -1.19 -43.48 24.55
CA GLN A 53 -1.76 -43.15 25.86
C GLN A 53 -3.02 -42.27 25.72
N LEU A 54 -2.98 -41.22 24.90
CA LEU A 54 -4.13 -40.36 24.60
C LEU A 54 -5.28 -41.15 23.96
N ALA A 55 -5.00 -42.02 22.99
CA ALA A 55 -6.02 -42.85 22.34
C ALA A 55 -6.68 -43.82 23.32
N ARG A 56 -5.90 -44.42 24.24
CA ARG A 56 -6.40 -45.28 25.32
C ARG A 56 -7.19 -44.49 26.37
N GLU A 57 -6.86 -43.24 26.63
CA GLU A 57 -7.63 -42.38 27.53
C GLU A 57 -8.97 -41.97 26.91
N ILE A 58 -8.95 -41.56 25.64
CA ILE A 58 -10.15 -41.23 24.86
C ILE A 58 -11.09 -42.43 24.76
N SER A 59 -10.56 -43.67 24.75
CA SER A 59 -11.37 -44.88 24.61
C SER A 59 -11.93 -45.49 25.89
N LYS A 60 -11.58 -44.96 27.07
CA LYS A 60 -12.07 -45.46 28.37
C LYS A 60 -13.56 -45.23 28.58
N ASP A 61 -14.09 -44.12 28.07
CA ASP A 61 -15.50 -43.77 28.21
C ASP A 61 -16.28 -44.27 26.98
N TRP A 62 -17.13 -45.27 27.16
CA TRP A 62 -17.86 -45.89 26.06
C TRP A 62 -18.81 -44.92 25.33
N SER A 63 -19.32 -43.92 26.05
CA SER A 63 -20.14 -42.83 25.48
C SER A 63 -19.34 -41.90 24.56
N SER A 64 -18.12 -41.51 24.95
CA SER A 64 -17.30 -40.56 24.19
C SER A 64 -16.76 -41.18 22.90
N VAL A 65 -16.42 -42.48 22.93
CA VAL A 65 -16.05 -43.25 21.73
C VAL A 65 -17.21 -43.30 20.75
N PHE A 66 -18.41 -43.61 21.24
CA PHE A 66 -19.61 -43.69 20.41
C PHE A 66 -19.95 -42.34 19.76
N GLU A 67 -19.90 -41.23 20.51
CA GLU A 67 -20.12 -39.87 19.98
C GLU A 67 -19.07 -39.49 18.92
N ARG A 68 -17.79 -39.80 19.15
CA ARG A 68 -16.71 -39.49 18.20
C ARG A 68 -16.79 -40.33 16.94
N SER A 69 -17.14 -41.61 17.06
CA SER A 69 -17.42 -42.50 15.93
C SER A 69 -18.62 -42.03 15.11
N ILE A 70 -19.71 -41.59 15.75
CA ILE A 70 -20.87 -41.00 15.05
C ILE A 70 -20.47 -39.73 14.32
N ASN A 71 -19.76 -38.81 14.97
CA ASN A 71 -19.33 -37.57 14.34
C ASN A 71 -18.41 -37.81 13.13
N THR A 72 -17.57 -38.84 13.19
CA THR A 72 -16.66 -39.21 12.09
C THR A 72 -17.39 -39.95 10.96
N LEU A 73 -18.27 -40.91 11.28
CA LEU A 73 -19.00 -41.70 10.28
C LEU A 73 -20.11 -40.91 9.58
N PHE A 74 -20.83 -40.07 10.34
CA PHE A 74 -21.90 -39.21 9.81
C PHE A 74 -21.42 -37.82 9.39
N LEU A 75 -20.10 -37.56 9.45
CA LEU A 75 -19.46 -36.33 9.00
C LEU A 75 -20.20 -35.07 9.49
N THR A 76 -20.56 -35.03 10.77
CA THR A 76 -21.41 -33.97 11.34
C THR A 76 -20.77 -32.59 11.20
N GLU A 77 -19.44 -32.50 11.23
CA GLU A 77 -18.68 -31.28 10.95
C GLU A 77 -18.81 -30.82 9.49
N MET A 78 -18.85 -31.74 8.53
CA MET A 78 -19.10 -31.40 7.12
C MET A 78 -20.53 -30.90 6.93
N VAL A 79 -21.50 -31.51 7.61
CA VAL A 79 -22.90 -31.09 7.57
C VAL A 79 -23.08 -29.70 8.18
N ARG A 80 -22.36 -29.38 9.27
CA ARG A 80 -22.32 -28.03 9.85
C ARG A 80 -21.74 -27.03 8.86
N GLY A 81 -20.66 -27.36 8.17
CA GLY A 81 -20.09 -26.55 7.10
C GLY A 81 -21.07 -26.32 5.94
N LEU A 82 -21.72 -27.39 5.47
CA LEU A 82 -22.74 -27.35 4.41
C LEU A 82 -23.98 -26.54 4.84
N SER A 83 -24.37 -26.60 6.10
CA SER A 83 -25.48 -25.81 6.64
C SER A 83 -25.15 -24.32 6.63
N LEU A 84 -23.91 -23.95 6.96
CA LEU A 84 -23.46 -22.56 6.90
C LEU A 84 -23.40 -22.05 5.46
N THR A 85 -22.87 -22.85 4.53
CA THR A 85 -22.84 -22.46 3.11
C THR A 85 -24.24 -22.34 2.54
N LEU A 86 -25.17 -23.23 2.92
CA LEU A 86 -26.57 -23.15 2.53
C LEU A 86 -27.24 -21.88 3.09
N LYS A 87 -26.90 -21.46 4.31
CA LYS A 87 -27.38 -20.19 4.88
C LYS A 87 -26.95 -19.00 4.02
N TYR A 88 -25.66 -18.87 3.70
CA TYR A 88 -25.16 -17.80 2.84
C TYR A 88 -25.63 -17.90 1.39
N PHE A 89 -26.00 -19.10 0.94
CA PHE A 89 -26.61 -19.30 -0.38
C PHE A 89 -27.96 -18.58 -0.47
N PHE A 90 -28.81 -18.67 0.57
CA PHE A 90 -30.12 -18.01 0.63
C PHE A 90 -30.10 -16.56 1.13
N GLU A 91 -29.00 -16.10 1.73
CA GLU A 91 -28.86 -14.69 2.14
C GLU A 91 -28.76 -13.77 0.90
N PRO A 92 -29.37 -12.57 0.92
CA PRO A 92 -29.23 -11.59 -0.16
C PRO A 92 -27.76 -11.26 -0.41
N LYS A 93 -27.39 -11.11 -1.69
CA LYS A 93 -26.01 -10.86 -2.10
C LYS A 93 -25.69 -9.38 -1.94
N VAL A 94 -24.53 -9.08 -1.37
CA VAL A 94 -24.01 -7.70 -1.15
C VAL A 94 -23.37 -7.10 -2.41
N THR A 95 -23.64 -7.66 -3.59
CA THR A 95 -23.06 -7.24 -4.87
C THR A 95 -23.76 -6.00 -5.40
N ILE A 96 -22.99 -4.97 -5.75
CA ILE A 96 -23.47 -3.81 -6.51
C ILE A 96 -23.41 -4.09 -8.01
N ASN A 97 -24.33 -3.51 -8.78
CA ASN A 97 -24.36 -3.67 -10.24
C ASN A 97 -23.53 -2.58 -10.95
N TYR A 98 -22.21 -2.72 -10.92
CA TYR A 98 -21.32 -1.88 -11.72
C TYR A 98 -21.53 -2.17 -13.22
N PRO A 99 -21.74 -1.19 -14.11
CA PRO A 99 -21.42 0.25 -13.99
C PRO A 99 -22.61 1.18 -13.62
N PHE A 100 -23.81 0.65 -13.39
CA PHE A 100 -25.00 1.46 -13.14
C PHE A 100 -25.06 2.01 -11.70
N GLU A 101 -24.57 1.23 -10.75
CA GLU A 101 -24.44 1.60 -9.34
C GLU A 101 -22.97 1.55 -8.94
N LYS A 102 -22.47 2.63 -8.35
CA LYS A 102 -21.08 2.75 -7.87
C LYS A 102 -21.01 2.67 -6.36
N GLY A 103 -19.86 2.25 -5.83
CA GLY A 103 -19.62 2.26 -4.40
C GLY A 103 -19.67 3.68 -3.82
N PRO A 104 -20.07 3.85 -2.55
CA PRO A 104 -20.07 5.16 -1.92
C PRO A 104 -18.63 5.65 -1.73
N LEU A 105 -18.36 6.90 -2.13
CA LEU A 105 -17.07 7.55 -1.94
C LEU A 105 -17.15 8.65 -0.88
N SER A 106 -16.05 8.84 -0.14
CA SER A 106 -15.92 9.98 0.77
C SER A 106 -15.42 11.23 0.02
N PRO A 107 -15.71 12.45 0.49
CA PRO A 107 -15.17 13.68 -0.10
C PRO A 107 -13.63 13.78 -0.08
N ARG A 108 -12.96 12.98 0.76
CA ARG A 108 -11.50 12.88 0.87
C ARG A 108 -10.89 11.81 -0.04
N PHE A 109 -11.67 11.29 -0.98
CA PHE A 109 -11.18 10.30 -1.91
C PHE A 109 -10.06 10.90 -2.77
N ARG A 110 -9.04 10.09 -3.05
CA ARG A 110 -7.83 10.48 -3.78
C ARG A 110 -7.82 9.77 -5.14
N GLY A 111 -8.15 10.50 -6.20
CA GLY A 111 -8.25 9.98 -7.57
C GLY A 111 -7.35 10.73 -8.56
N GLU A 112 -7.88 10.98 -9.75
CA GLU A 112 -7.20 11.66 -10.85
C GLU A 112 -6.76 13.07 -10.46
N HIS A 113 -5.53 13.45 -10.80
CA HIS A 113 -5.02 14.78 -10.48
C HIS A 113 -5.64 15.83 -11.39
N ALA A 114 -5.92 17.00 -10.82
CA ALA A 114 -6.47 18.14 -11.53
C ALA A 114 -5.76 19.44 -11.12
N LEU A 115 -5.49 20.29 -12.09
CA LEU A 115 -5.04 21.67 -11.85
C LEU A 115 -6.22 22.62 -11.90
N ARG A 116 -6.43 23.35 -10.82
CA ARG A 116 -7.57 24.27 -10.67
C ARG A 116 -7.25 25.68 -11.12
N ARG A 117 -8.31 26.39 -11.48
CA ARG A 117 -8.28 27.83 -11.79
C ARG A 117 -8.94 28.64 -10.67
N TYR A 118 -8.61 29.92 -10.62
CA TYR A 118 -9.37 30.91 -9.86
C TYR A 118 -10.74 31.14 -10.53
N PRO A 119 -11.72 31.69 -9.80
CA PRO A 119 -13.02 32.04 -10.39
C PRO A 119 -12.93 33.03 -11.55
N THR A 120 -11.82 33.75 -11.68
CA THR A 120 -11.52 34.67 -12.79
C THR A 120 -11.03 33.96 -14.06
N GLY A 121 -10.78 32.64 -14.01
CA GLY A 121 -10.24 31.82 -15.11
C GLY A 121 -8.70 31.72 -15.12
N GLU A 122 -8.01 32.47 -14.25
CA GLU A 122 -6.56 32.41 -14.13
C GLU A 122 -6.10 31.13 -13.42
N GLU A 123 -4.99 30.53 -13.87
CA GLU A 123 -4.46 29.33 -13.20
C GLU A 123 -3.98 29.61 -11.76
N ARG A 124 -4.26 28.69 -10.84
CA ARG A 124 -3.85 28.85 -9.43
C ARG A 124 -2.36 28.63 -9.23
N CYS A 125 -1.72 27.81 -10.05
CA CYS A 125 -0.32 27.41 -9.86
C CYS A 125 0.64 28.61 -9.99
N ILE A 126 1.42 28.86 -8.94
CA ILE A 126 2.45 29.93 -8.87
C ILE A 126 3.88 29.40 -9.08
N ALA A 127 4.02 28.16 -9.56
CA ALA A 127 5.31 27.51 -9.83
C ALA A 127 6.30 27.54 -8.63
N CYS A 128 5.79 27.25 -7.42
CA CYS A 128 6.56 27.20 -6.18
C CYS A 128 7.44 25.94 -6.02
N LYS A 129 7.17 24.88 -6.80
CA LYS A 129 7.85 23.57 -6.77
C LYS A 129 7.77 22.80 -5.44
N LEU A 130 6.87 23.18 -4.55
CA LEU A 130 6.64 22.44 -3.29
C LEU A 130 6.09 21.03 -3.52
N CYS A 131 5.17 20.89 -4.48
CA CYS A 131 4.59 19.59 -4.85
C CYS A 131 5.62 18.63 -5.48
N GLU A 132 6.57 19.16 -6.25
CA GLU A 132 7.70 18.38 -6.80
C GLU A 132 8.64 17.91 -5.67
N ALA A 133 8.94 18.79 -4.71
CA ALA A 133 9.82 18.46 -3.59
C ALA A 133 9.22 17.43 -2.61
N VAL A 134 7.91 17.50 -2.35
CA VAL A 134 7.23 16.59 -1.40
C VAL A 134 6.89 15.23 -2.02
N CYS A 135 6.90 15.11 -3.35
CA CYS A 135 6.47 13.89 -4.03
C CYS A 135 7.39 12.71 -3.68
N PRO A 136 6.90 11.67 -2.98
CA PRO A 136 7.75 10.56 -2.53
C PRO A 136 8.26 9.71 -3.69
N ALA A 137 7.51 9.66 -4.80
CA ALA A 137 7.85 8.90 -6.00
C ALA A 137 8.51 9.76 -7.10
N GLN A 138 8.72 11.07 -6.85
CA GLN A 138 9.28 12.01 -7.83
C GLN A 138 8.60 11.95 -9.20
N ALA A 139 7.25 11.86 -9.20
CA ALA A 139 6.44 11.71 -10.41
C ALA A 139 6.17 13.05 -11.13
N ILE A 140 6.38 14.17 -10.45
CA ILE A 140 6.04 15.52 -10.95
C ILE A 140 7.32 16.20 -11.45
N THR A 141 7.28 16.77 -12.64
CA THR A 141 8.36 17.63 -13.15
C THR A 141 7.84 19.03 -13.47
N ILE A 142 8.48 20.07 -12.93
CA ILE A 142 8.00 21.46 -13.05
C ILE A 142 9.09 22.38 -13.59
N GLU A 143 8.76 23.10 -14.66
CA GLU A 143 9.56 24.20 -15.19
C GLU A 143 8.77 25.51 -15.09
N ALA A 144 9.46 26.60 -14.77
CA ALA A 144 8.85 27.87 -14.42
C ALA A 144 9.50 29.01 -15.18
N GLU A 145 8.69 29.84 -15.83
CA GLU A 145 9.14 31.05 -16.52
C GLU A 145 8.27 32.24 -16.12
N ALA A 146 8.80 33.45 -16.32
CA ALA A 146 8.05 34.67 -16.14
C ALA A 146 7.21 34.93 -17.41
N ARG A 147 5.90 35.10 -17.24
CA ARG A 147 5.00 35.52 -18.32
C ARG A 147 5.22 36.99 -18.65
N GLU A 148 4.73 37.44 -19.82
CA GLU A 148 4.75 38.85 -20.25
C GLU A 148 4.13 39.80 -19.22
N ASP A 149 3.15 39.32 -18.44
CA ASP A 149 2.48 40.07 -17.36
C ASP A 149 3.34 40.21 -16.08
N GLY A 150 4.56 39.66 -16.06
CA GLY A 150 5.46 39.62 -14.90
C GLY A 150 5.07 38.58 -13.84
N SER A 151 3.98 37.85 -14.03
CA SER A 151 3.57 36.74 -13.17
C SER A 151 4.42 35.49 -13.44
N ARG A 152 4.79 34.77 -12.37
CA ARG A 152 5.56 33.53 -12.46
C ARG A 152 4.63 32.34 -12.62
N ARG A 153 4.72 31.63 -13.75
CA ARG A 153 3.84 30.52 -14.11
C ARG A 153 4.64 29.31 -14.57
N THR A 154 3.98 28.15 -14.65
CA THR A 154 4.61 26.92 -15.13
C THR A 154 4.56 26.86 -16.64
N THR A 155 5.68 26.59 -17.30
CA THR A 155 5.70 26.26 -18.73
C THR A 155 5.42 24.78 -18.92
N ARG A 156 6.08 23.95 -18.10
CA ARG A 156 5.94 22.51 -18.04
C ARG A 156 5.45 22.10 -16.66
N TYR A 157 4.41 21.29 -16.61
CA TYR A 157 3.88 20.71 -15.39
C TYR A 157 3.35 19.33 -15.73
N ASP A 158 4.24 18.34 -15.61
CA ASP A 158 3.97 17.01 -16.11
C ASP A 158 3.93 16.04 -14.93
N ILE A 159 2.94 15.15 -14.94
CA ILE A 159 2.78 14.10 -13.93
C ILE A 159 2.77 12.75 -14.61
N ASP A 160 3.70 11.91 -14.22
CA ASP A 160 3.71 10.50 -14.58
C ASP A 160 2.77 9.71 -13.65
N MET A 161 1.55 9.41 -14.12
CA MET A 161 0.55 8.69 -13.33
C MET A 161 0.96 7.24 -13.01
N THR A 162 1.94 6.70 -13.73
CA THR A 162 2.48 5.34 -13.46
C THR A 162 3.50 5.33 -12.33
N LYS A 163 4.19 6.44 -12.10
CA LYS A 163 5.04 6.64 -10.92
C LYS A 163 4.25 7.15 -9.72
N CYS A 164 3.18 7.91 -9.96
CA CYS A 164 2.38 8.47 -8.88
C CYS A 164 1.73 7.36 -8.03
N ILE A 165 1.81 7.51 -6.71
CA ILE A 165 1.23 6.56 -5.75
C ILE A 165 -0.08 7.05 -5.11
N TYR A 166 -0.64 8.17 -5.59
CA TYR A 166 -1.91 8.75 -5.12
C TYR A 166 -1.98 8.97 -3.60
N CYS A 167 -0.89 9.46 -3.03
CA CYS A 167 -0.78 9.73 -1.60
C CYS A 167 -1.40 11.06 -1.15
N GLY A 168 -1.62 12.00 -2.09
CA GLY A 168 -2.18 13.32 -1.82
C GLY A 168 -1.32 14.34 -1.08
N PHE A 169 -0.03 14.08 -0.90
CA PHE A 169 0.90 15.07 -0.36
C PHE A 169 1.02 16.31 -1.27
N CYS A 170 0.78 16.16 -2.57
CA CYS A 170 0.78 17.28 -3.51
C CYS A 170 -0.35 18.28 -3.22
N GLN A 171 -1.54 17.78 -2.86
CA GLN A 171 -2.68 18.60 -2.45
C GLN A 171 -2.36 19.33 -1.15
N GLU A 172 -1.92 18.60 -0.12
CA GLU A 172 -1.62 19.16 1.20
C GLU A 172 -0.48 20.19 1.18
N ALA A 173 0.56 19.95 0.38
CA ALA A 173 1.71 20.85 0.28
C ALA A 173 1.45 22.11 -0.57
N CYS A 174 0.36 22.15 -1.36
CA CYS A 174 0.10 23.27 -2.23
C CYS A 174 -0.42 24.48 -1.42
N PRO A 175 0.28 25.63 -1.43
CA PRO A 175 -0.12 26.79 -0.62
C PRO A 175 -1.37 27.52 -1.13
N VAL A 176 -1.80 27.23 -2.36
CA VAL A 176 -2.88 27.94 -3.06
C VAL A 176 -3.94 26.99 -3.64
N ASP A 177 -3.90 25.71 -3.25
CA ASP A 177 -4.78 24.65 -3.76
C ASP A 177 -4.82 24.57 -5.29
N ALA A 178 -3.65 24.69 -5.93
CA ALA A 178 -3.53 24.61 -7.37
C ALA A 178 -3.67 23.18 -7.89
N ILE A 179 -2.99 22.22 -7.26
CA ILE A 179 -3.13 20.80 -7.57
C ILE A 179 -3.99 20.14 -6.50
N VAL A 180 -4.95 19.34 -6.95
CA VAL A 180 -5.84 18.57 -6.09
C VAL A 180 -6.03 17.17 -6.68
N GLU A 181 -6.36 16.21 -5.84
CA GLU A 181 -6.81 14.90 -6.28
C GLU A 181 -8.35 14.93 -6.39
N GLY A 182 -8.85 14.70 -7.59
CA GLY A 182 -10.28 14.70 -7.90
C GLY A 182 -10.96 13.39 -7.52
N PRO A 183 -12.30 13.34 -7.64
CA PRO A 183 -13.10 12.16 -7.35
C PRO A 183 -13.02 11.09 -8.46
N ASN A 184 -12.50 11.43 -9.64
CA ASN A 184 -12.45 10.49 -10.76
C ASN A 184 -11.43 9.38 -10.51
N PHE A 185 -11.84 8.13 -10.64
CA PHE A 185 -10.97 6.95 -10.55
C PHE A 185 -11.05 6.07 -11.80
N GLU A 186 -11.92 6.41 -12.76
CA GLU A 186 -12.21 5.62 -13.95
C GLU A 186 -11.49 6.21 -15.17
N PHE A 187 -10.16 6.29 -15.09
CA PHE A 187 -9.31 6.82 -16.18
C PHE A 187 -8.33 5.76 -16.70
N ALA A 188 -8.75 4.49 -16.71
CA ALA A 188 -7.96 3.42 -17.33
C ALA A 188 -7.80 3.70 -18.83
N THR A 189 -6.56 3.69 -19.30
CA THR A 189 -6.18 3.93 -20.70
C THR A 189 -5.60 2.66 -21.32
N GLU A 190 -5.63 2.60 -22.64
CA GLU A 190 -5.10 1.45 -23.39
C GLU A 190 -3.58 1.55 -23.60
N THR A 191 -3.04 2.77 -23.65
CA THR A 191 -1.61 3.04 -23.87
C THR A 191 -0.94 3.60 -22.61
N HIS A 192 0.39 3.46 -22.52
CA HIS A 192 1.18 3.99 -21.40
C HIS A 192 1.39 5.49 -21.52
N GLU A 193 1.56 5.97 -22.75
CA GLU A 193 1.79 7.38 -23.06
C GLU A 193 0.62 8.25 -22.64
N GLU A 194 -0.62 7.74 -22.70
CA GLU A 194 -1.80 8.46 -22.21
C GLU A 194 -1.80 8.70 -20.69
N LEU A 195 -1.04 7.91 -19.91
CA LEU A 195 -0.87 8.07 -18.46
C LEU A 195 0.25 9.06 -18.08
N LEU A 196 0.98 9.56 -19.08
CA LEU A 196 1.88 10.70 -18.90
C LEU A 196 1.06 11.97 -19.13
N TYR A 197 0.73 12.66 -18.05
CA TYR A 197 -0.15 13.82 -18.13
C TYR A 197 0.67 15.09 -18.30
N ASP A 198 0.36 15.81 -19.37
CA ASP A 198 0.86 17.16 -19.59
C ASP A 198 0.04 18.19 -18.80
N LYS A 199 0.59 19.41 -18.70
CA LYS A 199 -0.08 20.55 -18.04
C LYS A 199 -1.48 20.81 -18.58
N GLU A 200 -1.66 20.74 -19.89
CA GLU A 200 -2.93 21.04 -20.56
C GLU A 200 -4.02 20.04 -20.17
N LYS A 201 -3.69 18.75 -20.17
CA LYS A 201 -4.59 17.67 -19.74
C LYS A 201 -5.00 17.83 -18.28
N LEU A 202 -4.07 18.21 -17.40
CA LEU A 202 -4.37 18.47 -15.99
C LEU A 202 -5.30 19.67 -15.78
N LEU A 203 -5.16 20.72 -16.59
CA LEU A 203 -6.06 21.88 -16.56
C LEU A 203 -7.44 21.53 -17.10
N GLU A 204 -7.52 20.77 -18.19
CA GLU A 204 -8.80 20.28 -18.75
C GLU A 204 -9.55 19.40 -17.73
N ASN A 205 -8.83 18.54 -17.02
CA ASN A 205 -9.39 17.76 -15.92
C ASN A 205 -9.93 18.64 -14.80
N GLY A 206 -9.20 19.69 -14.43
CA GLY A 206 -9.67 20.67 -13.46
C GLY A 206 -10.94 21.37 -13.91
N ASP A 207 -10.97 21.86 -15.14
CA ASP A 207 -12.13 22.57 -15.70
C ASP A 207 -13.36 21.65 -15.78
N ARG A 208 -13.19 20.37 -16.09
CA ARG A 208 -14.25 19.35 -16.13
C ARG A 208 -14.82 19.03 -14.75
N TRP A 209 -13.97 18.93 -13.73
CA TRP A 209 -14.32 18.44 -12.39
C TRP A 209 -14.42 19.54 -11.31
N GLU A 210 -14.25 20.82 -11.67
CA GLU A 210 -14.17 21.94 -10.72
C GLU A 210 -15.40 22.04 -9.80
N THR A 211 -16.61 21.73 -10.30
CA THR A 211 -17.84 21.78 -9.51
C THR A 211 -17.82 20.81 -8.33
N GLU A 212 -17.42 19.56 -8.59
CA GLU A 212 -17.36 18.49 -7.58
C GLU A 212 -16.14 18.67 -6.67
N ILE A 213 -14.99 19.02 -7.25
CA ILE A 213 -13.78 19.37 -6.50
C ILE A 213 -14.06 20.52 -5.53
N ALA A 214 -14.73 21.60 -5.97
CA ALA A 214 -15.05 22.73 -5.12
C ALA A 214 -16.04 22.38 -4.00
N GLU A 215 -16.97 21.45 -4.22
CA GLU A 215 -17.83 20.92 -3.15
C GLU A 215 -17.02 20.10 -2.14
N ASN A 216 -16.17 19.19 -2.61
CA ASN A 216 -15.33 18.36 -1.75
C ASN A 216 -14.41 19.21 -0.88
N LEU A 217 -13.71 20.20 -1.44
CA LEU A 217 -12.87 21.11 -0.65
C LEU A 217 -13.67 21.97 0.33
N ARG A 218 -14.89 22.41 -0.03
CA ARG A 218 -15.76 23.13 0.92
C ARG A 218 -16.10 22.25 2.11
N SER A 219 -16.43 20.98 1.87
CA SER A 219 -16.71 20.01 2.93
C SER A 219 -15.49 19.67 3.80
N GLU A 220 -14.29 19.67 3.20
CA GLU A 220 -13.04 19.30 3.88
C GLU A 220 -12.40 20.45 4.66
N SER A 221 -12.63 21.71 4.24
CA SER A 221 -11.92 22.91 4.70
C SER A 221 -11.75 23.09 6.22
N LEU A 222 -12.62 22.49 7.05
CA LEU A 222 -12.54 22.55 8.50
C LEU A 222 -11.49 21.62 9.13
N TYR A 223 -11.02 20.61 8.39
CA TYR A 223 -10.15 19.55 8.89
C TYR A 223 -8.73 19.61 8.33
N ARG A 224 -8.42 20.67 7.57
CA ARG A 224 -7.16 20.91 6.89
C ARG A 224 -6.46 22.12 7.50
#